data_AF-B4JB75-F1
#
_entry.id   AF-B4JB75-F1
#
_cell.length_a   1.000
_cell.length_b   1.000
_cell.length_c   1.000
_cell.angle_alpha   90.00
_cell.angle_beta   90.00
_cell.angle_gamma   90.00
#
_symmetry.space_group_name_H-M   'P 1'
#
loop_
_entity.id
_entity.type
_entity.pdbx_description
1 polymer ?
#
loop_
_entity_poly.entity_id
_entity_poly.type
_entity_poly.pdbx_seq_one_letter_code
_entity_poly.pdbx_strand_id
1 'polypeptide(L)'
;MSLTPFLRLPLTDLTGCLINHQTYDKCGKFEMKMMDCLEAYGLERGKKMCADLIGDFQECVGMQKQILRFHAMRNERYRQWLAGERKREDLFAEPPRVDAY
;
A
#
# COMPACT_ATOMS: atom_id res chain seq x y z
N MET A 1 -14.63 5.54 6.94
CA MET A 1 -13.84 6.62 6.32
C MET A 1 -14.79 7.73 5.95
N SER A 2 -14.57 8.98 6.39
CA SER A 2 -15.22 10.13 5.76
C SER A 2 -14.30 10.65 4.67
N LEU A 3 -14.80 10.77 3.45
CA LEU A 3 -14.04 11.25 2.27
C LEU A 3 -13.83 12.76 2.29
N THR A 4 -14.56 13.46 3.16
CA THR A 4 -14.40 14.90 3.40
C THR A 4 -14.25 15.13 4.90
N PRO A 5 -13.54 16.21 5.32
CA PRO A 5 -13.54 16.63 6.70
C PRO A 5 -14.97 16.89 7.19
N PHE A 6 -15.27 16.45 8.41
CA PHE A 6 -16.60 16.56 9.01
C PHE A 6 -17.03 18.03 9.20
N LEU A 7 -16.07 18.90 9.52
CA LEU A 7 -16.25 20.35 9.59
C LEU A 7 -15.51 20.98 8.41
N ARG A 8 -16.22 21.70 7.55
CA ARG A 8 -15.63 22.45 6.43
C ARG A 8 -15.27 23.86 6.90
N LEU A 9 -14.00 24.07 7.21
CA LEU A 9 -13.41 25.33 7.62
C LEU A 9 -12.26 25.70 6.67
N PRO A 10 -11.88 26.98 6.57
CA PRO A 10 -10.72 27.39 5.77
C PRO A 10 -9.43 26.64 6.14
N LEU A 11 -9.27 26.29 7.41
CA LEU A 11 -8.14 25.51 7.90
C LEU A 11 -8.16 24.07 7.38
N THR A 12 -9.33 23.41 7.36
CA THR A 12 -9.45 22.03 6.86
C THR A 12 -9.37 21.95 5.34
N ASP A 13 -9.66 23.06 4.65
CA ASP A 13 -9.47 23.18 3.20
C ASP A 13 -7.97 23.31 2.88
N LEU A 14 -7.23 24.10 3.67
CA LEU A 14 -5.78 24.25 3.56
C LEU A 14 -5.02 22.94 3.88
N THR A 15 -5.48 22.17 4.87
CA THR A 15 -4.85 20.90 5.27
C THR A 15 -5.43 19.69 4.53
N GLY A 16 -6.40 19.86 3.64
CA GLY A 16 -7.02 18.78 2.88
C GLY A 16 -6.02 17.98 2.02
N CYS A 17 -4.97 18.65 1.55
CA CYS A 17 -3.86 18.04 0.80
C CYS A 17 -3.01 17.06 1.63
N LEU A 18 -3.11 17.07 2.97
CA LEU A 18 -2.38 16.11 3.83
C LEU A 18 -3.08 14.75 3.91
N ILE A 19 -4.39 14.72 3.63
CA ILE A 19 -5.22 13.51 3.73
C ILE A 19 -5.37 12.85 2.35
N ASN A 20 -5.28 13.66 1.29
CA ASN A 20 -5.42 13.24 -0.09
C ASN A 20 -4.05 12.84 -0.68
N HIS A 21 -4.01 11.75 -1.46
CA HIS A 21 -2.80 11.26 -2.13
C HIS A 21 -2.75 11.66 -3.62
N GLN A 22 -3.63 12.55 -4.08
CA GLN A 22 -3.64 13.05 -5.46
C GLN A 22 -2.33 13.72 -5.90
N THR A 23 -1.56 14.30 -4.98
CA THR A 23 -0.21 14.84 -5.26
C THR A 23 0.90 13.78 -5.17
N TYR A 24 0.59 12.58 -4.67
CA TYR A 24 1.53 11.50 -4.42
C TYR A 24 1.42 10.41 -5.51
N ASP A 25 2.35 10.40 -6.46
CA ASP A 25 2.26 9.58 -7.69
C ASP A 25 2.13 8.07 -7.44
N LYS A 26 2.72 7.54 -6.36
CA LYS A 26 2.68 6.09 -6.05
C LYS A 26 1.29 5.57 -5.68
N CYS A 27 0.56 6.25 -4.79
CA CYS A 27 -0.73 5.78 -4.29
C CYS A 27 -1.92 6.52 -4.90
N GLY A 28 -1.71 7.66 -5.58
CA GLY A 28 -2.78 8.44 -6.21
C GLY A 28 -3.60 7.62 -7.22
N LYS A 29 -2.99 6.69 -7.95
CA LYS A 29 -3.74 5.80 -8.89
C LYS A 29 -4.71 4.86 -8.17
N PHE A 30 -4.34 4.36 -6.99
CA PHE A 30 -5.21 3.50 -6.19
C PHE A 30 -6.32 4.30 -5.53
N GLU A 31 -6.00 5.51 -5.06
CA GLU A 31 -6.98 6.44 -4.53
C GLU A 31 -8.03 6.80 -5.58
N MET A 32 -7.63 7.16 -6.81
CA MET A 32 -8.56 7.48 -7.88
C MET A 32 -9.50 6.32 -8.21
N LYS A 33 -8.99 5.09 -8.35
CA LYS A 33 -9.83 3.91 -8.58
C LYS A 33 -10.83 3.65 -7.45
N MET A 34 -10.39 3.82 -6.20
CA MET A 34 -11.27 3.71 -5.04
C MET A 34 -12.38 4.77 -5.10
N MET A 35 -12.02 6.01 -5.40
CA MET A 35 -12.98 7.12 -5.52
C MET A 35 -14.00 6.90 -6.62
N ASP A 36 -13.58 6.47 -7.82
CA ASP A 36 -14.48 6.18 -8.95
C ASP A 36 -15.53 5.12 -8.57
N CYS A 37 -15.11 4.08 -7.84
CA CYS A 37 -16.02 3.04 -7.35
C CYS A 37 -16.99 3.58 -6.28
N LEU A 38 -16.49 4.38 -5.34
CA LEU A 38 -17.32 4.98 -4.28
C LEU A 38 -18.31 6.01 -4.84
N GLU A 39 -17.95 6.71 -5.92
CA GLU A 39 -18.85 7.60 -6.66
C GLU A 39 -19.99 6.81 -7.31
N ALA A 40 -19.69 5.67 -7.94
CA ALA A 40 -20.69 4.83 -8.60
C ALA A 40 -21.69 4.16 -7.63
N TYR A 41 -21.23 3.70 -6.46
CA TYR A 41 -22.07 2.93 -5.52
C TYR A 41 -22.54 3.72 -4.28
N GLY A 42 -21.96 4.89 -4.02
CA GLY A 42 -22.17 5.64 -2.78
C GLY A 42 -21.49 5.01 -1.56
N LEU A 43 -21.47 5.74 -0.43
CA LEU A 43 -20.70 5.36 0.77
C LEU A 43 -21.14 4.04 1.43
N GLU A 44 -22.44 3.81 1.60
CA GLU A 44 -22.94 2.64 2.34
C GLU A 44 -22.71 1.34 1.56
N ARG A 45 -23.14 1.31 0.29
CA ARG A 45 -22.99 0.14 -0.57
C ARG A 45 -21.54 -0.02 -1.05
N GLY A 46 -20.84 1.09 -1.28
CA GLY A 46 -19.44 1.12 -1.71
C GLY A 46 -18.48 0.45 -0.71
N LYS A 47 -18.75 0.51 0.60
CA LYS A 47 -17.96 -0.24 1.60
C LYS A 47 -17.84 -1.73 1.28
N LYS A 48 -18.90 -2.32 0.71
CA LYS A 48 -18.93 -3.75 0.36
C LYS A 48 -18.49 -3.99 -1.08
N MET A 49 -18.98 -3.20 -2.04
CA MET A 49 -18.70 -3.41 -3.47
C MET A 49 -17.28 -2.99 -3.86
N CYS A 50 -16.72 -1.98 -3.18
CA CYS A 50 -15.38 -1.44 -3.43
C CYS A 50 -14.34 -1.93 -2.41
N ALA A 51 -14.64 -3.00 -1.65
CA ALA A 51 -13.79 -3.47 -0.55
C ALA A 51 -12.36 -3.77 -1.00
N ASP A 52 -12.18 -4.37 -2.18
CA ASP A 52 -10.87 -4.69 -2.72
C ASP A 52 -10.05 -3.43 -3.05
N LEU A 53 -10.68 -2.44 -3.69
CA LEU A 53 -10.03 -1.16 -4.04
C LEU A 53 -9.67 -0.34 -2.79
N ILE A 54 -10.54 -0.36 -1.78
CA ILE A 54 -10.25 0.24 -0.47
C ILE A 54 -9.05 -0.47 0.17
N GLY A 55 -9.03 -1.81 0.12
CA GLY A 55 -7.94 -2.62 0.63
C GLY A 55 -6.60 -2.37 -0.07
N ASP A 56 -6.61 -2.20 -1.39
CA ASP A 56 -5.42 -1.87 -2.18
C ASP A 56 -4.88 -0.47 -1.84
N PHE A 57 -5.76 0.52 -1.72
CA PHE A 57 -5.34 1.86 -1.29
C PHE A 57 -4.76 1.85 0.13
N GLN A 58 -5.41 1.15 1.07
CA GLN A 58 -4.89 0.98 2.43
C GLN A 58 -3.54 0.26 2.46
N GLU A 59 -3.35 -0.74 1.59
CA GLU A 59 -2.08 -1.46 1.47
C GLU A 59 -1.00 -0.55 0.90
N CYS A 60 -1.28 0.25 -0.11
CA CYS A 60 -0.31 1.19 -0.68
C CYS A 60 0.19 2.21 0.36
N VAL A 61 -0.74 2.77 1.16
CA VAL A 61 -0.41 3.77 2.18
C VAL A 61 0.28 3.14 3.39
N GLY A 62 -0.17 1.96 3.82
CA GLY A 62 0.31 1.31 5.04
C GLY A 62 1.46 0.32 4.85
N MET A 63 1.70 -0.17 3.64
CA MET A 63 2.68 -1.20 3.25
C MET A 63 2.67 -2.49 4.09
N GLN A 64 1.58 -2.75 4.82
CA GLN A 64 1.55 -3.81 5.85
C GLN A 64 1.78 -5.20 5.24
N LYS A 65 1.07 -5.53 4.16
CA LYS A 65 1.19 -6.84 3.50
C LYS A 65 2.56 -7.00 2.85
N GLN A 66 3.06 -5.96 2.17
CA GLN A 66 4.41 -5.96 1.59
C GLN A 66 5.50 -6.23 2.64
N ILE A 67 5.45 -5.55 3.79
CA ILE A 67 6.42 -5.72 4.88
C ILE A 67 6.33 -7.12 5.49
N LEU A 68 5.11 -7.60 5.77
CA LEU A 68 4.91 -8.96 6.30
C LEU A 68 5.45 -10.02 5.33
N ARG A 69 5.20 -9.86 4.03
CA ARG A 69 5.74 -10.74 2.99
C ARG A 69 7.27 -10.72 2.98
N PHE A 70 7.88 -9.54 3.09
CA PHE A 70 9.34 -9.40 3.18
C PHE A 70 9.90 -10.16 4.38
N HIS A 71 9.31 -9.99 5.56
CA HIS A 71 9.74 -10.71 6.77
C HIS A 71 9.57 -12.22 6.63
N ALA A 72 8.45 -12.69 6.09
CA ALA A 72 8.23 -14.12 5.86
C ALA A 72 9.30 -14.71 4.92
N MET A 73 9.57 -14.08 3.78
CA MET A 73 10.60 -14.51 2.84
C MET A 73 12.00 -14.48 3.47
N ARG A 74 12.32 -13.46 4.26
CA ARG A 74 13.60 -13.33 4.96
C ARG A 74 13.78 -14.42 6.02
N ASN A 75 12.76 -14.70 6.82
CA ASN A 75 12.81 -15.70 7.89
C ASN A 75 12.97 -17.12 7.32
N GLU A 76 12.27 -17.44 6.22
CA GLU A 76 12.44 -18.73 5.55
C GLU A 76 13.85 -18.93 5.00
N ARG A 77 14.48 -17.88 4.44
CA ARG A 77 15.88 -17.95 3.99
C ARG A 77 16.84 -18.25 5.13
N TYR A 78 16.66 -17.61 6.29
CA TYR A 78 17.48 -17.91 7.47
C TYR A 78 17.21 -19.30 8.02
N ARG A 79 15.96 -19.76 8.04
CA ARG A 79 15.62 -21.13 8.44
C ARG A 79 16.37 -22.15 7.58
N GLN A 80 16.33 -22.00 6.26
CA GLN A 80 17.01 -22.90 5.31
C GLN A 80 18.54 -22.89 5.50
N TRP A 81 19.12 -21.72 5.77
CA TRP A 81 20.55 -21.59 6.06
C TRP A 81 20.94 -22.29 7.37
N LEU A 82 20.16 -22.10 8.44
CA LEU A 82 20.39 -22.74 9.73
C LEU A 82 20.20 -24.27 9.67
N ALA A 83 19.29 -24.75 8.82
CA ALA A 83 19.09 -26.17 8.55
C ALA A 83 20.18 -26.80 7.66
N GLY A 84 21.04 -25.98 7.04
CA GLY A 84 22.06 -26.44 6.09
C GLY A 84 21.54 -26.77 4.69
N GLU A 85 20.25 -26.52 4.41
CA GLU A 85 19.63 -26.71 3.08
C GLU A 85 20.16 -25.68 2.05
N ARG A 86 20.65 -24.53 2.53
CA ARG A 86 21.12 -23.41 1.71
C ARG A 86 22.53 -22.97 2.09
N LYS A 87 23.38 -22.75 1.09
CA LYS A 87 24.72 -22.19 1.30
C LYS A 87 24.63 -20.73 1.74
N ARG A 88 25.64 -20.28 2.49
CA ARG A 88 25.71 -18.89 2.99
C ARG A 88 25.79 -17.86 1.86
N GLU A 89 26.46 -18.20 0.76
CA GLU A 89 26.58 -17.36 -0.44
C GLU A 89 25.21 -17.11 -1.09
N ASP A 90 24.34 -18.12 -1.09
CA ASP A 90 23.01 -18.07 -1.73
C ASP A 90 21.90 -17.50 -0.83
N LEU A 91 22.25 -16.91 0.33
CA LEU A 91 21.29 -16.45 1.33
C LEU A 91 20.39 -15.32 0.77
N PHE A 92 20.99 -14.39 0.04
CA PHE A 92 20.31 -13.29 -0.65
C PHE A 92 20.57 -13.39 -2.15
N ALA A 93 19.62 -12.86 -2.96
CA ALA A 93 19.87 -12.75 -4.38
C ALA A 93 20.99 -11.75 -4.63
N GLU A 94 21.76 -11.97 -5.69
CA GLU A 94 22.76 -11.00 -6.13
C GLU A 94 22.10 -9.63 -6.36
N PRO A 95 22.77 -8.53 -5.96
CA PRO A 95 22.22 -7.21 -6.23
C PRO A 95 22.05 -7.02 -7.74
N PRO A 96 20.98 -6.33 -8.18
CA PRO A 96 20.87 -5.96 -9.58
C PRO A 96 22.09 -5.14 -10.00
N ARG A 97 22.47 -5.22 -11.28
CA ARG A 97 23.55 -4.39 -11.81
C ARG A 97 23.22 -2.91 -11.63
N VAL A 98 24.25 -2.09 -11.42
CA VAL A 98 24.11 -0.65 -11.13
C VAL A 98 23.40 0.09 -12.27
N ASP A 99 23.44 -0.45 -13.49
CA ASP A 99 22.85 0.09 -14.72
C ASP A 99 21.46 -0.48 -15.05
N ALA A 100 20.79 -1.18 -14.14
CA ALA A 100 19.53 -1.87 -14.41
C ALA A 100 18.27 -0.97 -14.43
N TYR A 101 18.41 0.36 -14.45
CA TYR A 101 17.29 1.32 -14.43
C TYR A 101 17.30 2.23 -15.65
#